data_AF-A0ABD5LRR3-F1
#
_entry.id   AF-A0ABD5LRR3-F1
#
_cell.length_a   1.000
_cell.length_b   1.000
_cell.length_c   1.000
_cell.angle_alpha   90.00
_cell.angle_beta   90.00
_cell.angle_gamma   90.00
#
_symmetry.space_group_name_H-M   'P 1'
#
loop_
_entity.id
_entity.type
_entity.pdbx_description
1 polymer ?
#
loop_
_entity_poly.entity_id
_entity_poly.type
_entity_poly.pdbx_seq_one_letter_code
_entity_poly.pdbx_strand_id
1 'polypeptide(L)' 'MTTRLKEDLQQYPGYGVHSFAVNYQSNNKDIQASLVLDNAFNKVYYSTVGVPQEARNIKMSVSYRW' A
#
# COMPACT_ATOMS: atom_id res chain seq x y z
N MET A 1 26.83 -38.84 -5.72
CA MET A 1 26.91 -37.40 -6.03
C MET A 1 25.48 -36.89 -6.21
N THR A 2 24.87 -36.32 -5.18
CA THR A 2 23.50 -35.79 -5.25
C THR A 2 23.57 -34.30 -5.55
N THR A 3 23.29 -33.94 -6.80
CA THR A 3 23.22 -32.56 -7.27
C THR A 3 22.04 -31.87 -6.57
N ARG A 4 22.32 -31.02 -5.57
CA ARG A 4 21.32 -30.12 -5.01
C ARG A 4 21.06 -29.04 -6.04
N LEU A 5 19.92 -29.10 -6.72
CA LEU A 5 19.36 -27.96 -7.45
C LEU A 5 19.23 -26.82 -6.44
N LYS A 6 20.15 -25.84 -6.51
CA LYS A 6 19.88 -24.53 -5.91
C LYS A 6 18.76 -23.95 -6.76
N GLU A 7 17.53 -24.08 -6.29
CA GLU A 7 16.49 -23.15 -6.72
C GLU A 7 17.06 -21.76 -6.48
N ASP A 8 17.24 -21.00 -7.56
CA ASP A 8 17.66 -19.61 -7.50
C ASP A 8 16.46 -18.84 -6.93
N LEU A 9 16.31 -18.93 -5.60
CA LEU A 9 15.25 -18.27 -4.86
C LEU A 9 15.52 -16.77 -4.98
N GLN A 10 14.81 -16.14 -5.92
CA GLN A 10 14.94 -14.72 -6.19
C GLN A 10 14.56 -13.94 -4.93
N GLN A 11 15.58 -13.44 -4.23
CA GLN A 11 15.42 -12.76 -2.94
C GLN A 11 15.28 -11.26 -3.15
N TYR A 12 14.17 -10.69 -2.67
CA TYR A 12 13.92 -9.25 -2.72
C TYR A 12 14.37 -8.57 -1.41
N PRO A 13 14.93 -7.35 -1.47
CA PRO A 13 15.33 -6.63 -0.27
C PRO A 13 14.09 -6.21 0.55
N GLY A 14 14.27 -6.12 1.86
CA GLY A 14 13.26 -5.53 2.75
C GLY A 14 12.99 -4.06 2.40
N TYR A 15 11.74 -3.63 2.54
CA TYR A 15 11.32 -2.26 2.25
C TYR A 15 10.32 -1.76 3.30
N GLY A 16 10.28 -0.44 3.47
CA GLY A 16 9.25 0.25 4.24
C GLY A 16 8.40 1.10 3.30
N VAL A 17 7.08 1.01 3.45
CA VAL A 17 6.11 1.85 2.74
C VAL A 17 5.31 2.60 3.79
N HIS A 18 5.10 3.89 3.56
CA HIS A 18 4.35 4.76 4.48
C HIS A 18 3.06 5.20 3.82
N SER A 19 1.97 5.04 4.56
CA SER A 19 0.65 5.54 4.20
C SER A 19 0.20 6.58 5.21
N PHE A 20 -0.37 7.67 4.71
CA PHE A 20 -0.96 8.72 5.53
C PHE A 20 -2.45 8.81 5.25
N ALA A 21 -3.25 8.96 6.29
CA ALA A 21 -4.70 9.10 6.16
C ALA A 21 -5.17 10.34 6.91
N VAL A 22 -6.05 11.10 6.26
CA VAL A 22 -6.78 12.22 6.85
C VAL A 22 -8.25 11.87 6.80
N ASN A 23 -8.91 11.87 7.95
CA ASN A 23 -10.32 11.58 8.08
C ASN A 23 -11.03 12.81 8.63
N TYR A 24 -12.16 13.15 8.03
CA TYR A 24 -13.07 14.18 8.48
C TYR A 24 -14.44 13.57 8.72
N GLN A 25 -15.04 13.91 9.85
CA GLN A 25 -16.42 13.58 10.16
C GLN A 25 -17.12 14.86 10.61
N SER A 26 -18.28 15.16 10.03
CA SER A 26 -19.06 16.30 10.46
C SER A 26 -19.59 16.09 11.89
N ASN A 27 -19.81 17.18 12.61
CA ASN A 27 -20.34 17.12 13.98
C ASN A 27 -21.68 16.36 14.06
N ASN A 28 -22.51 16.49 13.04
CA ASN A 28 -23.80 15.81 12.94
C ASN A 28 -23.66 14.36 12.44
N LYS A 29 -22.45 13.93 12.04
CA LYS A 29 -22.11 12.60 11.51
C LYS A 29 -22.76 12.25 10.17
N ASP A 30 -23.45 13.19 9.55
CA ASP A 30 -24.10 13.05 8.23
C ASP A 30 -23.07 12.96 7.10
N ILE A 31 -21.89 13.59 7.26
CA ILE A 31 -20.82 13.60 6.26
C ILE A 31 -19.56 12.98 6.85
N GLN A 32 -18.97 12.06 6.09
CA GLN A 32 -17.66 11.49 6.34
C GLN A 32 -16.81 11.61 5.08
N ALA A 33 -15.60 12.10 5.21
CA ALA A 33 -14.63 12.14 4.12
C ALA A 33 -13.31 11.51 4.58
N SER A 34 -12.70 10.69 3.74
CA SER A 34 -11.40 10.09 3.98
C SER A 34 -10.51 10.34 2.78
N LEU A 35 -9.27 10.73 3.06
CA LEU A 35 -8.21 10.87 2.07
C LEU A 35 -7.02 10.05 2.54
N VAL A 36 -6.59 9.10 1.72
CA VAL A 36 -5.46 8.22 1.98
C VAL A 36 -4.40 8.44 0.90
N LEU A 37 -3.20 8.78 1.31
CA LEU A 37 -2.00 8.80 0.49
C LEU A 37 -1.20 7.53 0.80
N ASP A 38 -1.33 6.54 -0.06
CA ASP A 38 -0.56 5.29 0.00
C ASP A 38 0.78 5.46 -0.71
N ASN A 39 1.82 4.79 -0.16
CA ASN A 39 3.18 4.85 -0.69
C ASN A 39 3.65 6.29 -0.92
N ALA A 40 3.59 7.10 0.13
CA ALA A 40 3.82 8.55 0.07
C ALA A 40 5.19 8.94 -0.51
N PHE A 41 6.21 8.12 -0.26
CA PHE A 41 7.57 8.32 -0.76
C PHE A 41 7.83 7.69 -2.13
N ASN A 42 6.78 7.18 -2.80
CA ASN A 42 6.85 6.57 -4.13
C ASN A 42 7.93 5.48 -4.26
N LYS A 43 8.02 4.60 -3.26
CA LYS A 43 8.97 3.50 -3.26
C LYS A 43 8.57 2.49 -4.34
N VAL A 44 9.51 2.10 -5.18
CA VAL A 44 9.36 0.93 -6.04
C VAL A 44 9.75 -0.30 -5.22
N TYR A 45 8.84 -1.24 -5.11
CA TYR A 45 9.04 -2.48 -4.34
C TYR A 45 8.28 -3.64 -4.98
N TYR A 46 8.69 -4.85 -4.59
CA TYR A 46 8.19 -6.10 -5.14
C TYR A 46 7.63 -6.94 -4.01
N SER A 47 6.62 -7.77 -4.31
CA SER A 47 6.20 -8.80 -3.38
C SER A 47 7.26 -9.90 -3.27
N THR A 48 7.08 -10.80 -2.30
CA THR A 48 7.93 -11.98 -2.11
C THR A 48 7.99 -12.90 -3.34
N VAL A 49 7.01 -12.79 -4.25
CA VAL A 49 6.93 -13.55 -5.51
C VAL A 49 7.34 -12.72 -6.74
N GLY A 50 7.90 -11.52 -6.53
CA GLY A 50 8.42 -10.68 -7.60
C GLY A 50 7.41 -9.83 -8.35
N VAL A 51 6.19 -9.71 -7.84
CA VAL A 51 5.16 -8.88 -8.47
C VAL A 51 5.39 -7.42 -8.07
N PRO A 52 5.57 -6.49 -9.02
CA PRO A 52 5.71 -5.07 -8.71
C PRO A 52 4.46 -4.57 -7.99
N GLN A 53 4.68 -3.83 -6.92
CA GLN A 53 3.60 -3.32 -6.07
C GLN A 53 3.18 -1.92 -6.49
N GLU A 54 2.02 -1.47 -6.01
CA GLU A 54 1.49 -0.15 -6.36
C GLU A 54 2.47 0.96 -6.00
N ALA A 55 2.66 1.87 -6.96
CA ALA A 55 3.38 3.11 -6.75
C ALA A 55 2.59 4.05 -5.81
N ARG A 56 2.98 5.32 -5.72
CA ARG A 56 2.21 6.31 -4.95
C ARG A 56 0.75 6.37 -5.44
N ASN A 57 -0.19 6.18 -4.52
CA ASN A 57 -1.62 6.15 -4.81
C ASN A 57 -2.39 7.09 -3.88
N ILE A 58 -3.43 7.74 -4.39
CA ILE A 58 -4.30 8.62 -3.63
C ILE A 58 -5.72 8.07 -3.70
N LYS A 59 -6.28 7.70 -2.56
CA LYS A 59 -7.63 7.17 -2.42
C LYS A 59 -8.46 8.20 -1.67
N MET A 60 -9.57 8.62 -2.25
CA MET A 60 -10.50 9.54 -1.63
C MET A 60 -11.88 8.88 -1.55
N SER A 61 -12.53 8.99 -0.40
CA SER A 61 -13.90 8.57 -0.22
C SER A 61 -14.70 9.67 0.47
N VAL A 62 -15.95 9.84 0.04
CA VAL A 62 -16.92 10.72 0.68
C VAL A 62 -18.19 9.93 0.86
N SER A 63 -18.73 9.95 2.06
CA SER A 63 -19.97 9.30 2.43
C SER A 63 -20.92 10.35 3.01
N TYR A 64 -22.16 10.30 2.54
CA TYR A 64 -23.25 11.11 3.05
C TYR A 64 -24.39 10.19 3.48
N ARG A 65 -24.93 10.43 4.67
CA ARG A 65 -26.10 9.73 5.20
C ARG A 65 -27.15 10.78 5.57
N TRP A 66 -28.36 10.56 5.08
CA TRP A 66 -29.56 11.35 5.39
C TRP A 66 -30.45 10.61 6.39
#